data_AF-A0A977LCM8-F1
#
_entry.id   AF-A0A977LCM8-F1
#
_cell.length_a   1.000
_cell.length_b   1.000
_cell.length_c   1.000
_cell.angle_alpha   90.00
_cell.angle_beta   90.00
_cell.angle_gamma   90.00
#
_symmetry.space_group_name_H-M   'P 1'
#
loop_
_entity.id
_entity.type
_entity.pdbx_description
1 polymer ?
#
loop_
_entity_poly.entity_id
_entity_poly.type
_entity_poly.pdbx_seq_one_letter_code
_entity_poly.pdbx_strand_id
1 'polypeptide(L)'
;MKKLLSTSTILLFAIVTFSQSRNCPMSLDLNSMQIQNPARYQRFVYLESFTTNYINNQSGASYRLADPNGIIIIPVVVHVLHRNETEGTGLNISLAQIQSQIDVLNEDFRRLNANRTNTPAAFAGVASDYNFEFRLACQDPNGNTTNGVTRRSTNKTGFTFSTIVNPNNPNERITDETSIGIKITNQGGQDPWPTDRYLNIWVGNFTDGTLGYATWPADFLTNPNVDGVVISTTSMGRTGNVTAPYDGGRTATHEVGHWLNLRHIWGDSTCGDDFVADTPVQQNSNFGCPTFPLVAVNTAQRWFGPRCNVADPSSMFMNYMDYTDDNCMNVFTNGQRLRGRAIFAAGGPRAAFLNNYFMIQQPTSNIICTGVVNLTNPNCLAPTWTIVAGPATINSIGNNQVTIQAAGSGTVILRAIAGNYASEINLNVTPTPIVNSSYVTINDIDACEHWMVLRAVVDPASNNGVTRYYWTENDPTGTSQSIGEGLTYLADIYVPPLVGITRIVYAFGRNDCSPPILLGSKEYEYRDWDTCTSPPPYGCGAFVCLTSFPNPTSNELTISFKGNGENIKENKTKKIKQTGTAQVRIFDENQKSWISLSAKDNEDLKIPVSQLPKGTYYLDVSHSKGDHFRKRILIE
;
A
#
# COMPACT_ATOMS: atom_id res chain seq x y z
N MET A 1 89.33 11.15 23.03
CA MET A 1 87.96 11.72 23.20
C MET A 1 87.51 12.33 21.87
N LYS A 2 86.71 11.62 21.07
CA LYS A 2 85.97 12.18 19.93
C LYS A 2 84.51 11.77 20.11
N LYS A 3 83.65 12.72 20.50
CA LYS A 3 82.21 12.52 20.63
C LYS A 3 81.58 12.67 19.25
N LEU A 4 80.97 11.61 18.73
CA LEU A 4 80.06 11.65 17.60
C LEU A 4 78.71 12.17 18.10
N LEU A 5 78.29 13.36 17.65
CA LEU A 5 76.90 13.80 17.77
C LEU A 5 76.11 13.18 16.60
N SER A 6 75.16 12.33 16.92
CA SER A 6 74.08 11.90 16.04
C SER A 6 72.98 12.96 16.11
N THR A 7 72.74 13.67 15.00
CA THR A 7 71.56 14.53 14.82
C THR A 7 70.49 13.71 14.11
N SER A 8 69.49 13.23 14.85
CA SER A 8 68.26 12.67 14.29
C SER A 8 67.35 13.80 13.82
N THR A 9 67.19 13.92 12.50
CA THR A 9 66.21 14.80 11.87
C THR A 9 64.83 14.17 11.99
N ILE A 10 63.98 14.70 12.88
CA ILE A 10 62.56 14.33 12.95
C ILE A 10 61.85 15.03 11.79
N LEU A 11 61.45 14.25 10.79
CA LEU A 11 60.63 14.71 9.67
C LEU A 11 59.17 14.78 10.16
N LEU A 12 58.70 15.98 10.49
CA LEU A 12 57.29 16.24 10.79
C LEU A 12 56.50 16.14 9.46
N PHE A 13 55.85 15.00 9.20
CA PHE A 13 54.82 14.91 8.16
C PHE A 13 53.60 15.71 8.64
N ALA A 14 53.43 16.94 8.13
CA ALA A 14 52.16 17.63 8.22
C ALA A 14 51.16 16.85 7.36
N ILE A 15 50.33 16.03 8.00
CA ILE A 15 49.15 15.45 7.35
C ILE A 15 48.20 16.61 7.10
N VAL A 16 48.20 17.13 5.87
CA VAL A 16 47.17 18.06 5.42
C VAL A 16 45.90 17.23 5.24
N THR A 17 45.07 17.15 6.28
CA THR A 17 43.71 16.64 6.14
C THR A 17 42.93 17.68 5.34
N PHE A 18 42.65 17.41 4.06
CA PHE A 18 41.63 18.15 3.34
C PHE A 18 40.29 17.85 4.01
N SER A 19 39.77 18.79 4.80
CA SER A 19 38.39 18.73 5.25
C SER A 19 37.50 18.78 4.01
N GLN A 20 36.63 17.78 3.84
CA GLN A 20 35.60 17.87 2.80
C GLN A 20 34.68 19.05 3.16
N SER A 21 34.37 19.91 2.20
CA SER A 21 33.38 20.99 2.34
C SER A 21 31.99 20.46 1.98
N ARG A 22 30.92 21.00 2.59
CA ARG A 22 29.55 20.59 2.24
C ARG A 22 29.34 20.85 0.76
N ASN A 23 28.93 19.81 0.05
CA ASN A 23 28.64 19.86 -1.36
C ASN A 23 27.19 19.43 -1.57
N CYS A 24 26.33 20.42 -1.78
CA CYS A 24 24.97 20.25 -2.25
C CYS A 24 24.88 20.93 -3.63
N PRO A 25 24.35 20.25 -4.66
CA PRO A 25 24.25 20.81 -6.00
C PRO A 25 22.94 21.57 -6.23
N MET A 26 22.13 21.79 -5.19
CA MET A 26 20.81 22.42 -5.28
C MET A 26 20.87 23.96 -5.33
N SER A 27 21.77 24.51 -6.15
CA SER A 27 21.83 25.95 -6.41
C SER A 27 20.75 26.39 -7.39
N LEU A 28 20.12 27.54 -7.13
CA LEU A 28 19.02 28.07 -7.93
C LEU A 28 19.29 29.48 -8.45
N ASP A 29 19.80 29.59 -9.68
CA ASP A 29 19.89 30.86 -10.40
C ASP A 29 18.66 31.07 -11.29
N LEU A 30 17.73 31.91 -10.82
CA LEU A 30 16.50 32.24 -11.54
C LEU A 30 16.75 33.04 -12.83
N ASN A 31 17.77 33.90 -12.88
CA ASN A 31 18.06 34.70 -14.08
C ASN A 31 18.57 33.80 -15.20
N SER A 32 19.49 32.90 -14.84
CA SER A 32 19.96 31.83 -15.72
C SER A 32 18.77 30.98 -16.18
N MET A 33 17.93 30.51 -15.25
CA MET A 33 16.78 29.66 -15.56
C MET A 33 15.77 30.35 -16.49
N GLN A 34 15.52 31.65 -16.35
CA GLN A 34 14.59 32.41 -17.21
C GLN A 34 15.00 32.35 -18.69
N ILE A 35 16.30 32.41 -18.97
CA ILE A 35 16.84 32.34 -20.33
C ILE A 35 16.85 30.89 -20.83
N GLN A 36 17.22 29.97 -19.95
CA GLN A 36 17.61 28.61 -20.28
C GLN A 36 16.46 27.62 -20.33
N ASN A 37 15.52 27.76 -19.39
CA ASN A 37 14.32 26.95 -19.29
C ASN A 37 13.15 27.82 -18.80
N PRO A 38 12.59 28.67 -19.68
CA PRO A 38 11.51 29.58 -19.33
C PRO A 38 10.30 28.89 -18.70
N ALA A 39 10.01 27.65 -19.12
CA ALA A 39 8.91 26.86 -18.57
C ALA A 39 9.18 26.43 -17.11
N ARG A 40 10.41 26.01 -16.80
CA ARG A 40 10.82 25.73 -15.41
C ARG A 40 10.83 27.01 -14.58
N TYR A 41 11.37 28.10 -15.11
CA TYR A 41 11.35 29.41 -14.46
C TYR A 41 9.93 29.84 -14.09
N GLN A 42 8.96 29.71 -15.02
CA GLN A 42 7.55 30.01 -14.74
C GLN A 42 6.97 29.19 -13.58
N ARG A 43 7.34 27.90 -13.45
CA ARG A 43 6.91 27.07 -12.31
C ARG A 43 7.50 27.59 -10.99
N PHE A 44 8.76 28.00 -10.97
CA PHE A 44 9.36 28.62 -9.79
C PHE A 44 8.68 29.95 -9.45
N VAL A 45 8.43 30.83 -10.42
CA VAL A 45 7.71 32.10 -10.19
C VAL A 45 6.29 31.85 -9.67
N TYR A 46 5.59 30.84 -10.19
CA TYR A 46 4.28 30.44 -9.68
C TYR A 46 4.38 29.95 -8.22
N LEU A 47 5.37 29.11 -7.91
CA LEU A 47 5.60 28.63 -6.55
C LEU A 47 5.92 29.78 -5.57
N GLU A 48 6.72 30.76 -5.98
CA GLU A 48 7.01 31.96 -5.18
C GLU A 48 5.74 32.80 -4.94
N SER A 49 4.93 32.99 -5.98
CA SER A 49 3.67 33.72 -5.88
C SER A 49 2.68 33.01 -4.96
N PHE A 50 2.55 31.69 -5.10
CA PHE A 50 1.73 30.85 -4.22
C PHE A 50 2.19 30.94 -2.76
N THR A 51 3.50 30.83 -2.52
CA THR A 51 4.10 30.86 -1.18
C THR A 51 3.90 32.23 -0.53
N THR A 52 4.13 33.32 -1.25
CA THR A 52 3.91 34.69 -0.78
C THR A 52 2.44 34.93 -0.44
N ASN A 53 1.53 34.47 -1.30
CA ASN A 53 0.08 34.57 -1.05
C ASN A 53 -0.33 33.79 0.20
N TYR A 54 0.20 32.59 0.42
CA TYR A 54 -0.03 31.82 1.63
C TYR A 54 0.45 32.57 2.88
N ILE A 55 1.68 33.10 2.86
CA ILE A 55 2.28 33.81 3.98
C ILE A 55 1.47 35.07 4.35
N ASN A 56 1.05 35.85 3.36
CA ASN A 56 0.29 37.09 3.57
C ASN A 56 -1.17 36.83 3.97
N ASN A 57 -1.75 35.69 3.60
CA ASN A 57 -3.17 35.38 3.79
C ASN A 57 -3.41 34.22 4.78
N GLN A 58 -2.55 34.07 5.78
CA GLN A 58 -2.81 33.19 6.93
C GLN A 58 -4.08 33.58 7.70
N SER A 59 -4.72 34.70 7.32
CA SER A 59 -6.06 35.24 7.55
C SER A 59 -7.29 34.64 6.88
N GLY A 60 -7.15 33.92 5.76
CA GLY A 60 -8.26 33.55 4.87
C GLY A 60 -8.68 32.08 4.97
N ALA A 61 -9.98 31.77 4.93
CA ALA A 61 -10.47 30.38 5.04
C ALA A 61 -10.16 29.49 3.81
N SER A 62 -9.87 30.10 2.66
CA SER A 62 -9.78 29.38 1.36
C SER A 62 -8.39 28.82 1.01
N TYR A 63 -7.35 29.08 1.82
CA TYR A 63 -5.95 28.75 1.49
C TYR A 63 -5.10 28.30 2.69
N ARG A 64 -5.72 27.81 3.76
CA ARG A 64 -5.01 27.41 4.98
C ARG A 64 -4.93 25.90 5.14
N LEU A 65 -3.83 25.46 5.76
CA LEU A 65 -3.82 24.19 6.46
C LEU A 65 -4.94 24.19 7.49
N ALA A 66 -5.69 23.10 7.61
CA ALA A 66 -6.80 22.98 8.56
C ALA A 66 -6.37 23.34 10.00
N ASP A 67 -5.13 23.01 10.35
CA ASP A 67 -4.43 23.57 11.51
C ASP A 67 -3.03 24.06 11.07
N PRO A 68 -2.81 25.39 10.95
CA PRO A 68 -1.51 25.94 10.56
C PRO A 68 -0.42 25.67 11.59
N ASN A 69 -0.78 25.40 12.86
CA ASN A 69 0.15 25.03 13.93
C ASN A 69 0.16 23.53 14.22
N GLY A 70 -0.67 22.76 13.52
CA GLY A 70 -0.78 21.32 13.71
C GLY A 70 0.47 20.58 13.26
N ILE A 71 0.76 19.47 13.93
CA ILE A 71 1.85 18.59 13.51
C ILE A 71 1.45 17.95 12.18
N ILE A 72 2.28 18.16 11.15
CA ILE A 72 2.20 17.42 9.89
C ILE A 72 3.13 16.22 10.01
N ILE A 73 2.56 15.02 9.99
CA ILE A 73 3.30 13.76 10.01
C ILE A 73 3.64 13.39 8.56
N ILE A 74 4.93 13.26 8.27
CA ILE A 74 5.50 12.88 6.97
C ILE A 74 5.89 11.40 7.02
N PRO A 75 5.24 10.52 6.24
CA PRO A 75 5.68 9.13 6.07
C PRO A 75 6.98 9.10 5.29
N VAL A 76 7.96 8.36 5.78
CA VAL A 76 9.27 8.24 5.17
C VAL A 76 9.51 6.81 4.73
N VAL A 77 10.00 6.66 3.51
CA VAL A 77 10.62 5.41 3.06
C VAL A 77 12.09 5.66 2.76
N VAL A 78 12.96 4.77 3.23
CA VAL A 78 14.40 4.84 2.99
C VAL A 78 14.83 3.73 2.05
N HIS A 79 15.37 4.10 0.89
CA HIS A 79 15.90 3.20 -0.13
C HIS A 79 17.42 3.10 0.00
N VAL A 80 17.91 1.99 0.56
CA VAL A 80 19.35 1.74 0.72
C VAL A 80 19.89 1.00 -0.50
N LEU A 81 20.78 1.65 -1.24
CA LEU A 81 21.48 1.08 -2.38
C LEU A 81 22.84 0.57 -1.92
N HIS A 82 23.08 -0.73 -2.07
CA HIS A 82 24.27 -1.40 -1.56
C HIS A 82 24.85 -2.39 -2.58
N ARG A 83 25.98 -3.03 -2.30
CA ARG A 83 26.69 -3.95 -3.20
C ARG A 83 26.80 -5.36 -2.61
N ASN A 84 25.67 -5.88 -2.12
CA ASN A 84 25.53 -7.20 -1.47
C ASN A 84 26.20 -7.35 -0.10
N GLU A 85 26.63 -6.26 0.54
CA GLU A 85 27.08 -6.31 1.93
C GLU A 85 25.94 -6.72 2.86
N THR A 86 26.25 -7.35 3.99
CA THR A 86 25.26 -7.66 5.03
C THR A 86 24.76 -6.36 5.66
N GLU A 87 23.50 -6.34 6.10
CA GLU A 87 22.95 -5.19 6.83
C GLU A 87 23.86 -4.82 8.03
N GLY A 88 24.12 -3.52 8.18
CA GLY A 88 25.04 -2.97 9.17
C GLY A 88 26.49 -2.85 8.71
N THR A 89 26.81 -3.26 7.48
CA THR A 89 28.19 -3.22 6.95
C THR A 89 28.30 -2.46 5.64
N GLY A 90 29.38 -1.68 5.48
CA GLY A 90 29.66 -0.93 4.26
C GLY A 90 28.49 -0.03 3.84
N LEU A 91 28.04 -0.17 2.60
CA LEU A 91 26.93 0.60 2.03
C LEU A 91 25.56 0.14 2.51
N ASN A 92 25.43 -1.09 3.03
CA ASN A 92 24.18 -1.62 3.54
C ASN A 92 23.96 -1.21 5.00
N ILE A 93 23.73 0.07 5.26
CA ILE A 93 23.65 0.65 6.62
C ILE A 93 22.56 0.01 7.49
N SER A 94 22.79 -0.06 8.80
CA SER A 94 21.84 -0.69 9.74
C SER A 94 20.52 0.07 9.87
N LEU A 95 19.44 -0.62 10.24
CA LEU A 95 18.18 0.04 10.62
C LEU A 95 18.37 1.06 11.77
N ALA A 96 19.29 0.80 12.71
CA ALA A 96 19.60 1.75 13.80
C ALA A 96 20.21 3.07 13.29
N GLN A 97 21.10 3.00 12.29
CA GLN A 97 21.65 4.19 11.65
C GLN A 97 20.55 4.99 10.94
N ILE A 98 19.65 4.31 10.22
CA ILE A 98 18.49 4.94 9.57
C ILE A 98 17.58 5.59 10.61
N GLN A 99 17.22 4.87 11.68
CA GLN A 99 16.39 5.41 12.75
C GLN A 99 17.04 6.65 13.39
N SER A 100 18.37 6.63 13.59
CA SER A 100 19.07 7.80 14.11
C SER A 100 18.94 9.05 13.22
N GLN A 101 18.77 8.88 11.90
CA GLN A 101 18.46 10.01 11.02
C GLN A 101 17.04 10.52 11.20
N ILE A 102 16.07 9.62 11.35
CA ILE A 102 14.66 9.98 11.59
C ILE A 102 14.54 10.73 12.92
N ASP A 103 15.29 10.32 13.94
CA ASP A 103 15.38 11.03 15.22
C ASP A 103 15.95 12.43 15.03
N VAL A 104 17.04 12.59 14.26
CA VAL A 104 17.63 13.91 13.97
C VAL A 104 16.67 14.82 13.20
N LEU A 105 15.95 14.29 12.20
CA LEU A 105 14.94 15.07 11.48
C LEU A 105 13.84 15.55 12.44
N ASN A 106 13.34 14.67 13.32
CA ASN A 106 12.37 15.07 14.34
C ASN A 106 12.95 16.09 15.32
N GLU A 107 14.20 15.95 15.74
CA GLU A 107 14.87 16.90 16.62
C GLU A 107 15.01 18.29 15.98
N ASP A 108 15.52 18.35 14.74
CA ASP A 108 15.79 19.61 14.05
C ASP A 108 14.49 20.31 13.60
N PHE A 109 13.52 19.57 13.03
CA PHE A 109 12.24 20.13 12.59
C PHE A 109 11.23 20.38 13.73
N ARG A 110 11.46 19.83 14.93
CA ARG A 110 10.68 20.18 16.13
C ARG A 110 11.41 21.12 17.08
N ARG A 111 12.61 21.57 16.72
CA ARG A 111 13.48 22.37 17.60
C ARG A 111 13.72 21.71 18.97
N LEU A 112 13.80 20.38 18.98
CA LEU A 112 14.14 19.54 20.12
C LEU A 112 15.64 19.17 20.14
N ASN A 113 16.39 19.56 19.11
CA ASN A 113 17.83 19.37 19.01
C ASN A 113 18.57 19.96 20.22
N ALA A 114 19.43 19.14 20.84
CA ALA A 114 20.14 19.54 22.08
C ALA A 114 21.00 20.80 21.90
N ASN A 115 21.63 20.95 20.73
CA ASN A 115 22.49 22.10 20.41
C ASN A 115 21.71 23.39 20.07
N ARG A 116 20.37 23.43 20.18
CA ARG A 116 19.57 24.66 20.01
C ARG A 116 19.95 25.78 20.99
N THR A 117 20.57 25.43 22.12
CA THR A 117 21.11 26.41 23.08
C THR A 117 22.29 27.20 22.52
N ASN A 118 22.92 26.71 21.44
CA ASN A 118 24.03 27.37 20.78
C ASN A 118 23.55 28.40 19.74
N THR A 119 22.24 28.52 19.50
CA THR A 119 21.69 29.61 18.67
C THR A 119 22.03 30.96 19.35
N PRO A 120 22.75 31.88 18.68
CA PRO A 120 23.07 33.17 19.26
C PRO A 120 21.82 33.93 19.70
N ALA A 121 21.92 34.69 20.81
CA ALA A 121 20.79 35.44 21.37
C ALA A 121 20.14 36.39 20.34
N ALA A 122 20.93 36.95 19.41
CA ALA A 122 20.44 37.79 18.31
C ALA A 122 19.46 37.09 17.36
N PHE A 123 19.52 35.76 17.25
CA PHE A 123 18.66 34.95 16.39
C PHE A 123 17.63 34.13 17.16
N ALA A 124 17.68 34.14 18.49
CA ALA A 124 16.77 33.35 19.31
C ALA A 124 15.28 33.71 19.07
N GLY A 125 14.97 34.97 18.76
CA GLY A 125 13.62 35.45 18.51
C GLY A 125 13.00 35.00 17.18
N VAL A 126 13.82 34.59 16.21
CA VAL A 126 13.35 34.10 14.89
C VAL A 126 13.38 32.58 14.78
N ALA A 127 13.95 31.90 15.77
CA ALA A 127 14.12 30.45 15.74
C ALA A 127 12.79 29.69 15.90
N SER A 128 12.62 28.59 15.18
CA SER A 128 11.28 28.02 14.93
C SER A 128 11.17 26.50 15.17
N ASP A 129 10.03 26.06 15.69
CA ASP A 129 9.51 24.68 15.62
C ASP A 129 8.60 24.58 14.38
N TYR A 130 8.97 23.72 13.42
CA TYR A 130 8.22 23.58 12.17
C TYR A 130 6.90 22.83 12.33
N ASN A 131 6.71 22.10 13.43
CA ASN A 131 5.61 21.15 13.61
C ASN A 131 5.54 20.12 12.46
N PHE A 132 6.70 19.56 12.09
CA PHE A 132 6.79 18.34 11.26
C PHE A 132 7.26 17.17 12.10
N GLU A 133 6.65 16.01 11.91
CA GLU A 133 7.10 14.76 12.48
C GLU A 133 7.37 13.75 11.35
N PHE A 134 8.55 13.15 11.34
CA PHE A 134 8.96 12.17 10.35
C PHE A 134 8.87 10.78 10.97
N ARG A 135 8.23 9.85 10.28
CA ARG A 135 8.09 8.46 10.74
C ARG A 135 8.41 7.53 9.59
N LEU A 136 9.18 6.48 9.86
CA LEU A 136 9.30 5.39 8.89
C LEU A 136 7.93 4.79 8.63
N ALA A 137 7.60 4.61 7.36
CA ALA A 137 6.34 4.04 6.96
C ALA A 137 6.18 2.63 7.53
N CYS A 138 5.04 2.36 8.15
CA CYS A 138 4.64 1.03 8.62
C CYS A 138 3.82 0.25 7.56
N GLN A 139 3.35 0.95 6.52
CA GLN A 139 2.57 0.38 5.43
C GLN A 139 3.23 0.72 4.09
N ASP A 140 3.34 -0.27 3.20
CA ASP A 140 3.87 -0.09 1.85
C ASP A 140 2.79 0.43 0.88
N PRO A 141 3.12 0.77 -0.37
CA PRO A 141 2.15 1.27 -1.35
C PRO A 141 1.01 0.30 -1.67
N ASN A 142 1.22 -1.00 -1.46
CA ASN A 142 0.24 -2.06 -1.69
C ASN A 142 -0.63 -2.35 -0.45
N GLY A 143 -0.38 -1.66 0.67
CA GLY A 143 -1.11 -1.84 1.91
C GLY A 143 -0.51 -2.86 2.88
N ASN A 144 0.63 -3.48 2.54
CA ASN A 144 1.27 -4.49 3.39
C ASN A 144 2.08 -3.84 4.52
N THR A 145 2.33 -4.58 5.60
CA THR A 145 3.21 -4.12 6.68
C THR A 145 4.66 -4.01 6.20
N THR A 146 5.35 -2.95 6.61
CA THR A 146 6.76 -2.69 6.32
C THR A 146 7.43 -1.99 7.51
N ASN A 147 8.76 -1.93 7.52
CA ASN A 147 9.55 -1.12 8.44
C ASN A 147 9.98 0.22 7.81
N GLY A 148 9.50 0.53 6.61
CA GLY A 148 9.80 1.78 5.90
C GLY A 148 11.20 1.80 5.29
N VAL A 149 11.87 0.65 5.21
CA VAL A 149 13.20 0.52 4.61
C VAL A 149 13.17 -0.52 3.51
N THR A 150 13.68 -0.15 2.35
CA THR A 150 13.94 -1.08 1.26
C THR A 150 15.44 -1.15 1.01
N ARG A 151 15.96 -2.33 0.72
CA ARG A 151 17.39 -2.56 0.46
C ARG A 151 17.53 -3.18 -0.92
N ARG A 152 18.24 -2.51 -1.83
CA ARG A 152 18.47 -3.01 -3.20
C ARG A 152 19.96 -3.08 -3.49
N SER A 153 20.39 -4.27 -3.91
CA SER A 153 21.74 -4.46 -4.42
C SER A 153 21.90 -3.83 -5.80
N THR A 154 23.03 -3.18 -6.03
CA THR A 154 23.39 -2.53 -7.29
C THR A 154 24.81 -2.89 -7.71
N ASN A 155 25.04 -2.92 -9.02
CA ASN A 155 26.36 -3.11 -9.62
C ASN A 155 27.13 -1.79 -9.80
N LYS A 156 26.50 -0.64 -9.48
CA LYS A 156 27.16 0.67 -9.50
C LYS A 156 28.21 0.73 -8.38
N THR A 157 29.42 1.16 -8.70
CA THR A 157 30.49 1.39 -7.70
C THR A 157 30.27 2.68 -6.92
N GLY A 158 29.56 3.63 -7.53
CA GLY A 158 29.10 4.87 -6.94
C GLY A 158 28.23 5.63 -7.93
N PHE A 159 27.56 6.65 -7.43
CA PHE A 159 26.81 7.62 -8.19
C PHE A 159 27.61 8.91 -8.27
N THR A 160 27.33 9.69 -9.31
CA THR A 160 27.85 11.04 -9.47
C THR A 160 26.68 11.92 -9.79
N PHE A 161 26.60 13.07 -9.12
CA PHE A 161 25.68 14.10 -9.50
C PHE A 161 26.00 14.54 -10.93
N SER A 162 25.05 14.30 -11.82
CA SER A 162 25.20 14.53 -13.24
C SER A 162 24.35 15.71 -13.65
N THR A 163 24.96 16.63 -14.38
CA THR A 163 24.25 17.64 -15.15
C THR A 163 24.41 17.34 -16.63
N ILE A 164 23.29 17.30 -17.35
CA ILE A 164 23.27 17.06 -18.78
C ILE A 164 23.37 18.38 -19.53
N VAL A 165 23.85 18.31 -20.76
CA VAL A 165 23.85 19.48 -21.64
C VAL A 165 22.41 19.82 -22.00
N ASN A 166 22.01 21.09 -21.88
CA ASN A 166 20.69 21.53 -22.30
C ASN A 166 20.52 21.25 -23.80
N PRO A 167 19.49 20.49 -24.23
CA PRO A 167 19.25 20.21 -25.65
C PRO A 167 19.10 21.46 -26.52
N ASN A 168 18.68 22.57 -25.92
CA ASN A 168 18.48 23.86 -26.57
C ASN A 168 19.69 24.81 -26.44
N ASN A 169 20.70 24.44 -25.64
CA ASN A 169 21.90 25.25 -25.44
C ASN A 169 23.12 24.37 -25.06
N PRO A 170 24.06 24.12 -25.98
CA PRO A 170 25.18 23.20 -25.75
C PRO A 170 26.22 23.70 -24.72
N ASN A 171 26.18 24.99 -24.34
CA ASN A 171 27.08 25.58 -23.34
C ASN A 171 26.50 25.53 -21.92
N GLU A 172 25.36 24.87 -21.74
CA GLU A 172 24.58 24.91 -20.51
C GLU A 172 24.39 23.51 -19.94
N ARG A 173 24.43 23.42 -18.62
CA ARG A 173 24.26 22.19 -17.84
C ARG A 173 22.97 22.29 -17.02
N ILE A 174 22.05 21.35 -17.19
CA ILE A 174 20.82 21.23 -16.38
C ILE A 174 20.90 19.97 -15.52
N THR A 175 20.38 20.05 -14.30
CA THR A 175 20.19 18.85 -13.46
C THR A 175 19.17 17.94 -14.13
N ASP A 176 19.58 16.71 -14.41
CA ASP A 176 18.68 15.63 -14.80
C ASP A 176 18.84 14.51 -13.78
N GLU A 177 17.96 14.52 -12.78
CA GLU A 177 17.94 13.52 -11.72
C GLU A 177 17.71 12.10 -12.27
N THR A 178 17.06 11.98 -13.42
CA THR A 178 16.86 10.69 -14.10
C THR A 178 18.20 10.11 -14.55
N SER A 179 19.12 10.96 -15.03
CA SER A 179 20.45 10.54 -15.51
C SER A 179 21.40 10.10 -14.39
N ILE A 180 21.19 10.57 -13.16
CA ILE A 180 21.95 10.12 -11.97
C ILE A 180 21.65 8.64 -11.71
N GLY A 181 20.43 8.20 -12.02
CA GLY A 181 20.02 6.80 -12.02
C GLY A 181 19.73 6.21 -10.63
N ILE A 182 20.11 6.86 -9.52
CA ILE A 182 19.86 6.35 -8.16
C ILE A 182 18.37 6.23 -7.81
N LYS A 183 17.52 7.05 -8.44
CA LYS A 183 16.05 7.01 -8.28
C LYS A 183 15.34 6.12 -9.32
N ILE A 184 16.10 5.36 -10.13
CA ILE A 184 15.58 4.61 -11.28
C ILE A 184 16.08 3.16 -11.26
N THR A 185 15.17 2.20 -11.13
CA THR A 185 15.49 0.76 -11.03
C THR A 185 16.31 0.27 -12.22
N ASN A 186 15.95 0.67 -13.44
CA ASN A 186 16.60 0.24 -14.67
C ASN A 186 18.00 0.86 -14.88
N GLN A 187 18.39 1.83 -14.07
CA GLN A 187 19.73 2.44 -14.10
C GLN A 187 20.60 2.04 -12.90
N GLY A 188 20.17 1.04 -12.14
CA GLY A 188 20.87 0.55 -10.95
C GLY A 188 20.54 1.31 -9.65
N GLY A 189 19.52 2.18 -9.66
CA GLY A 189 18.97 2.84 -8.48
C GLY A 189 17.72 2.14 -7.96
N GLN A 190 16.71 2.86 -7.48
CA GLN A 190 15.44 2.24 -7.09
C GLN A 190 14.29 3.21 -7.35
N ASP A 191 13.23 2.74 -8.01
CA ASP A 191 12.04 3.57 -8.26
C ASP A 191 11.38 3.99 -6.93
N PRO A 192 10.79 5.20 -6.86
CA PRO A 192 10.16 5.68 -5.64
C PRO A 192 8.89 4.91 -5.29
N TRP A 193 8.53 4.91 -4.02
CA TRP A 193 7.14 4.77 -3.60
C TRP A 193 6.34 6.03 -3.97
N PRO A 194 4.99 5.98 -4.04
CA PRO A 194 4.18 7.11 -4.47
C PRO A 194 4.56 8.42 -3.77
N THR A 195 5.12 9.35 -4.53
CA THR A 195 5.75 10.59 -4.02
C THR A 195 4.74 11.63 -3.58
N ASP A 196 3.45 11.38 -3.77
CA ASP A 196 2.35 12.19 -3.28
C ASP A 196 1.92 11.83 -1.85
N ARG A 197 2.49 10.76 -1.26
CA ARG A 197 2.18 10.31 0.10
C ARG A 197 3.35 9.76 0.91
N TYR A 198 4.53 9.58 0.30
CA TYR A 198 5.76 9.20 0.98
C TYR A 198 6.89 10.19 0.63
N LEU A 199 7.62 10.65 1.64
CA LEU A 199 8.95 11.21 1.44
C LEU A 199 9.92 10.06 1.17
N ASN A 200 10.43 10.00 -0.06
CA ASN A 200 11.40 9.02 -0.49
C ASN A 200 12.82 9.54 -0.18
N ILE A 201 13.60 8.78 0.58
CA ILE A 201 14.99 9.07 0.91
C ILE A 201 15.86 7.96 0.31
N TRP A 202 16.65 8.27 -0.71
CA TRP A 202 17.64 7.32 -1.22
C TRP A 202 18.97 7.49 -0.51
N VAL A 203 19.61 6.37 -0.18
CA VAL A 203 20.93 6.32 0.43
C VAL A 203 21.85 5.54 -0.50
N GLY A 204 22.96 6.16 -0.90
CA GLY A 204 23.91 5.55 -1.82
C GLY A 204 25.33 6.11 -1.68
N ASN A 205 26.27 5.51 -2.40
CA ASN A 205 27.65 5.98 -2.43
C ASN A 205 27.83 7.07 -3.49
N PHE A 206 28.41 8.22 -3.13
CA PHE A 206 28.75 9.29 -4.08
C PHE A 206 30.26 9.44 -4.21
N THR A 207 30.77 9.46 -5.45
CA THR A 207 32.22 9.49 -5.73
C THR A 207 32.74 10.87 -6.13
N ASP A 208 31.87 11.86 -6.22
CA ASP A 208 32.16 13.25 -6.61
C ASP A 208 32.18 14.22 -5.42
N GLY A 209 32.04 13.71 -4.20
CA GLY A 209 31.97 14.49 -2.96
C GLY A 209 30.59 15.07 -2.66
N THR A 210 29.56 14.79 -3.47
CA THR A 210 28.17 15.18 -3.16
C THR A 210 27.73 14.52 -1.85
N LEU A 211 27.26 15.32 -0.90
CA LEU A 211 26.74 14.81 0.38
C LEU A 211 25.26 14.46 0.28
N GLY A 212 24.51 15.23 -0.50
CA GLY A 212 23.10 15.00 -0.76
C GLY A 212 22.56 15.93 -1.83
N TYR A 213 21.34 15.66 -2.27
CA TYR A 213 20.56 16.55 -3.12
C TYR A 213 19.06 16.29 -2.94
N ALA A 214 18.22 17.23 -3.37
CA ALA A 214 16.77 17.15 -3.25
C ALA A 214 16.07 17.44 -4.58
N THR A 215 14.80 17.06 -4.69
CA THR A 215 13.93 17.53 -5.77
C THR A 215 13.15 18.77 -5.32
N TRP A 216 13.19 19.83 -6.13
CA TRP A 216 12.44 21.05 -5.87
C TRP A 216 10.92 20.82 -5.98
N PRO A 217 10.09 21.43 -5.12
CA PRO A 217 8.63 21.34 -5.24
C PRO A 217 8.09 21.87 -6.57
N ALA A 218 8.76 22.84 -7.20
CA ALA A 218 8.39 23.37 -8.51
C ALA A 218 8.53 22.34 -9.65
N ASP A 219 9.37 21.31 -9.46
CA ASP A 219 9.61 20.27 -10.44
C ASP A 219 8.78 19.00 -10.21
N PHE A 220 8.13 18.88 -9.04
CA PHE A 220 7.24 17.77 -8.69
C PHE A 220 6.15 17.52 -9.74
N LEU A 221 5.51 18.58 -10.25
CA LEU A 221 4.43 18.46 -11.22
C LEU A 221 4.88 17.86 -12.56
N THR A 222 6.13 18.08 -12.96
CA THR A 222 6.67 17.58 -14.22
C THR A 222 7.40 16.26 -14.07
N ASN A 223 8.03 16.02 -12.91
CA ASN A 223 8.86 14.85 -12.65
C ASN A 223 8.52 14.23 -11.28
N PRO A 224 7.27 13.77 -11.05
CA PRO A 224 6.87 13.23 -9.75
C PRO A 224 7.65 11.94 -9.40
N ASN A 225 8.12 11.19 -10.40
CA ASN A 225 8.82 9.91 -10.23
C ASN A 225 10.27 10.02 -9.77
N VAL A 226 10.78 11.24 -9.52
CA VAL A 226 12.08 11.44 -8.90
C VAL A 226 11.97 12.27 -7.62
N ASP A 227 10.77 12.64 -7.17
CA ASP A 227 10.64 13.51 -5.99
C ASP A 227 11.10 12.84 -4.69
N GLY A 228 11.84 13.61 -3.91
CA GLY A 228 12.40 13.20 -2.61
C GLY A 228 13.84 13.67 -2.47
N VAL A 229 14.58 13.06 -1.55
CA VAL A 229 15.96 13.46 -1.20
C VAL A 229 16.92 12.29 -1.32
N VAL A 230 18.17 12.59 -1.64
CA VAL A 230 19.25 11.62 -1.74
C VAL A 230 20.36 12.01 -0.80
N ILE A 231 20.86 11.04 -0.02
CA ILE A 231 21.89 11.27 0.99
C ILE A 231 23.03 10.28 0.75
N SER A 232 24.26 10.77 0.81
CA SER A 232 25.44 9.93 0.81
C SER A 232 25.42 9.03 2.05
N THR A 233 25.82 7.77 1.88
CA THR A 233 25.82 6.76 2.94
C THR A 233 26.54 7.25 4.20
N THR A 234 27.68 7.93 4.03
CA THR A 234 28.51 8.42 5.14
C THR A 234 28.00 9.70 5.80
N SER A 235 26.88 10.23 5.33
CA SER A 235 26.21 11.42 5.88
C SER A 235 24.75 11.16 6.25
N MET A 236 24.35 9.88 6.32
CA MET A 236 23.01 9.45 6.70
C MET A 236 23.01 8.95 8.16
N GLY A 237 22.34 9.70 9.04
CA GLY A 237 22.23 9.41 10.47
C GLY A 237 23.33 10.08 11.29
N ARG A 238 23.36 9.73 12.59
CA ARG A 238 24.34 10.22 13.57
C ARG A 238 25.09 9.11 14.31
N THR A 239 24.93 7.88 13.84
CA THR A 239 25.55 6.66 14.38
C THR A 239 25.87 5.70 13.23
N GLY A 240 26.72 4.71 13.49
CA GLY A 240 27.07 3.71 12.48
C GLY A 240 28.12 4.21 11.48
N ASN A 241 27.91 3.93 10.20
CA ASN A 241 28.84 4.28 9.12
C ASN A 241 28.64 5.74 8.68
N VAL A 242 29.06 6.67 9.53
CA VAL A 242 29.03 8.12 9.28
C VAL A 242 30.43 8.73 9.41
N THR A 243 30.70 9.81 8.70
CA THR A 243 32.04 10.43 8.62
C THR A 243 31.99 11.91 8.99
N ALA A 244 32.73 12.28 10.04
CA ALA A 244 32.92 13.68 10.41
C ALA A 244 33.58 14.48 9.27
N PRO A 245 33.22 15.77 9.07
CA PRO A 245 32.38 16.60 9.95
C PRO A 245 30.87 16.57 9.64
N TYR A 246 30.42 15.63 8.79
CA TYR A 246 29.01 15.49 8.35
C TYR A 246 28.36 14.23 8.93
N ASP A 247 28.58 14.01 10.23
CA ASP A 247 28.18 12.84 11.02
C ASP A 247 27.08 13.14 12.04
N GLY A 248 26.46 14.33 11.97
CA GLY A 248 25.36 14.74 12.84
C GLY A 248 23.98 14.57 12.21
N GLY A 249 23.90 14.08 10.97
CA GLY A 249 22.66 13.88 10.20
C GLY A 249 22.08 15.17 9.60
N ARG A 250 22.84 16.27 9.55
CA ARG A 250 22.32 17.58 9.10
C ARG A 250 22.32 17.72 7.59
N THR A 251 23.04 16.87 6.88
CA THR A 251 22.87 16.72 5.43
C THR A 251 21.41 16.40 5.09
N ALA A 252 20.77 15.43 5.75
CA ALA A 252 19.36 15.15 5.49
C ALA A 252 18.44 16.29 5.93
N THR A 253 18.73 16.95 7.06
CA THR A 253 17.98 18.15 7.48
C THR A 253 18.02 19.24 6.40
N HIS A 254 19.20 19.49 5.81
CA HIS A 254 19.41 20.43 4.71
C HIS A 254 18.65 20.04 3.45
N GLU A 255 18.79 18.79 2.98
CA GLU A 255 18.09 18.33 1.77
C GLU A 255 16.57 18.30 1.94
N VAL A 256 16.07 17.92 3.11
CA VAL A 256 14.64 18.01 3.42
C VAL A 256 14.18 19.47 3.44
N GLY A 257 15.03 20.41 3.86
CA GLY A 257 14.80 21.84 3.68
C GLY A 257 14.55 22.24 2.23
N HIS A 258 15.39 21.79 1.30
CA HIS A 258 15.17 22.01 -0.14
C HIS A 258 13.88 21.35 -0.65
N TRP A 259 13.60 20.11 -0.24
CA TRP A 259 12.35 19.41 -0.54
C TRP A 259 11.12 20.16 0.00
N LEU A 260 11.31 20.97 1.06
CA LEU A 260 10.35 21.90 1.66
C LEU A 260 10.46 23.34 1.12
N ASN A 261 10.96 23.55 -0.10
CA ASN A 261 11.00 24.87 -0.75
C ASN A 261 11.92 25.92 -0.09
N LEU A 262 12.95 25.48 0.65
CA LEU A 262 13.99 26.37 1.17
C LEU A 262 15.16 26.45 0.22
N ARG A 263 15.72 27.66 0.07
CA ARG A 263 16.95 27.90 -0.67
C ARG A 263 18.13 27.95 0.28
N HIS A 264 19.32 27.88 -0.29
CA HIS A 264 20.52 28.27 0.42
C HIS A 264 20.40 29.70 0.95
N ILE A 265 20.83 29.94 2.19
CA ILE A 265 20.60 31.21 2.89
C ILE A 265 21.32 32.43 2.26
N TRP A 266 22.33 32.19 1.41
CA TRP A 266 22.99 33.24 0.63
C TRP A 266 22.33 33.50 -0.74
N GLY A 267 21.23 32.82 -1.04
CA GLY A 267 20.45 33.01 -2.27
C GLY A 267 21.18 32.60 -3.55
N ASP A 268 22.16 31.70 -3.46
CA ASP A 268 22.95 31.18 -4.60
C ASP A 268 23.66 32.26 -5.43
N SER A 269 23.84 33.46 -4.88
CA SER A 269 24.47 34.60 -5.52
C SER A 269 25.15 35.49 -4.48
N THR A 270 26.04 36.37 -4.92
CA THR A 270 26.64 37.35 -4.01
C THR A 270 25.57 38.32 -3.52
N CYS A 271 25.31 38.30 -2.20
CA CYS A 271 24.21 39.06 -1.60
C CYS A 271 22.83 38.71 -2.20
N GLY A 272 22.63 37.42 -2.48
CA GLY A 272 21.35 36.89 -2.96
C GLY A 272 20.29 36.84 -1.86
N ASP A 273 19.05 36.62 -2.28
CA ASP A 273 17.88 36.50 -1.41
C ASP A 273 17.38 35.04 -1.46
N ASP A 274 17.18 34.43 -0.29
CA ASP A 274 16.57 33.10 -0.13
C ASP A 274 15.03 33.17 -0.06
N PHE A 275 14.49 34.38 -0.20
CA PHE A 275 13.08 34.76 -0.08
C PHE A 275 12.50 34.52 1.31
N VAL A 276 13.33 34.66 2.34
CA VAL A 276 12.93 34.60 3.74
C VAL A 276 13.37 35.86 4.48
N ALA A 277 12.40 36.68 4.91
CA ALA A 277 12.71 37.98 5.49
C ALA A 277 13.44 37.96 6.85
N ASP A 278 13.39 36.83 7.57
CA ASP A 278 14.03 36.67 8.89
C ASP A 278 15.36 35.92 8.86
N THR A 279 15.87 35.60 7.66
CA THR A 279 17.25 35.20 7.41
C THR A 279 18.05 36.42 6.91
N PRO A 280 19.15 36.82 7.58
CA PRO A 280 19.98 37.92 7.13
C PRO A 280 20.56 37.67 5.74
N VAL A 281 20.65 38.73 4.92
CA VAL A 281 21.23 38.62 3.58
C VAL A 281 22.71 38.32 3.69
N GLN A 282 23.13 37.23 3.07
CA GLN A 282 24.49 36.71 3.19
C GLN A 282 25.27 36.82 1.89
N GLN A 283 26.58 37.09 2.00
CA GLN A 283 27.42 37.29 0.83
C GLN A 283 27.66 35.98 0.06
N ASN A 284 28.06 34.92 0.75
CA ASN A 284 28.38 33.61 0.19
C ASN A 284 28.07 32.54 1.23
N SER A 285 28.09 31.27 0.85
CA SER A 285 28.06 30.16 1.80
C SER A 285 29.21 30.20 2.82
N ASN A 286 28.97 29.66 4.00
CA ASN A 286 29.97 29.46 5.05
C ASN A 286 30.29 27.98 5.23
N PHE A 287 31.52 27.67 5.60
CA PHE A 287 32.00 26.30 5.81
C PHE A 287 32.68 26.16 7.18
N GLY A 288 32.84 24.92 7.63
CA GLY A 288 33.43 24.65 8.94
C GLY A 288 32.52 25.11 10.06
N CYS A 289 33.13 25.61 11.14
CA CYS A 289 32.45 26.14 12.31
C CYS A 289 32.83 27.60 12.58
N PRO A 290 32.22 28.57 11.88
CA PRO A 290 32.50 29.98 12.10
C PRO A 290 32.20 30.43 13.54
N THR A 291 32.86 31.51 13.98
CA THR A 291 32.62 32.11 15.30
C THR A 291 31.65 33.28 15.17
N PHE A 292 30.67 33.34 16.07
CA PHE A 292 29.71 34.45 16.12
C PHE A 292 30.31 35.68 16.85
N PRO A 293 30.08 36.91 16.36
CA PRO A 293 29.40 37.25 15.10
C PRO A 293 30.31 37.07 13.90
N LEU A 294 29.76 36.54 12.81
CA LEU A 294 30.42 36.50 11.50
C LEU A 294 29.94 37.71 10.69
N VAL A 295 30.60 38.83 10.93
CA VAL A 295 30.40 40.07 10.18
C VAL A 295 31.54 40.21 9.19
N ALA A 296 31.23 40.41 7.91
CA ALA A 296 32.26 40.75 6.93
C ALA A 296 32.80 42.15 7.28
N VAL A 297 33.89 42.20 8.04
CA VAL A 297 34.65 43.42 8.32
C VAL A 297 36.02 43.26 7.67
N ASN A 298 36.31 44.24 6.83
CA ASN A 298 37.58 44.75 6.30
C ASN A 298 38.92 44.47 7.03
N THR A 299 39.18 43.27 7.53
CA THR A 299 40.46 42.89 8.14
C THR A 299 41.09 41.73 7.40
N ALA A 300 41.99 42.03 6.46
CA ALA A 300 43.14 41.26 5.96
C ALA A 300 43.06 39.72 5.72
N GLN A 301 41.91 39.06 5.87
CA GLN A 301 41.63 37.72 5.37
C GLN A 301 40.83 37.87 4.07
N ARG A 302 41.56 37.76 2.95
CA ARG A 302 41.19 38.14 1.57
C ARG A 302 40.02 37.34 0.93
N TRP A 303 39.06 36.80 1.69
CA TRP A 303 37.96 36.00 1.15
C TRP A 303 36.54 36.53 1.45
N PHE A 304 36.42 37.68 2.11
CA PHE A 304 35.12 38.26 2.47
C PHE A 304 35.02 39.69 1.96
N GLY A 305 34.02 39.97 1.10
CA GLY A 305 33.73 41.30 0.56
C GLY A 305 32.90 42.15 1.54
N PRO A 306 32.36 43.30 1.10
CA PRO A 306 31.57 44.17 1.98
C PRO A 306 30.27 43.51 2.46
N ARG A 307 29.75 43.96 3.61
CA ARG A 307 28.44 43.51 4.13
C ARG A 307 27.34 43.72 3.08
N CYS A 308 26.47 42.72 2.92
CA CYS A 308 25.29 42.84 2.06
C CYS A 308 24.24 43.79 2.65
N ASN A 309 24.08 43.79 3.97
CA ASN A 309 23.26 44.75 4.70
C ASN A 309 23.97 45.17 5.99
N VAL A 310 24.15 46.48 6.18
CA VAL A 310 24.81 47.04 7.37
C VAL A 310 23.96 46.95 8.63
N ALA A 311 22.63 46.79 8.48
CA ALA A 311 21.69 46.62 9.59
C ALA A 311 21.64 45.19 10.13
N ASP A 312 22.19 44.22 9.40
CA ASP A 312 22.12 42.81 9.79
C ASP A 312 23.07 42.51 10.96
N PRO A 313 22.63 41.71 11.95
CA PRO A 313 23.41 41.46 13.17
C PRO A 313 24.65 40.60 12.93
N SER A 314 24.60 39.67 11.97
CA SER A 314 25.65 38.74 11.53
C SER A 314 25.10 37.90 10.38
N SER A 315 25.97 37.22 9.61
CA SER A 315 25.52 36.02 8.87
C SER A 315 24.95 34.99 9.86
N MET A 316 23.86 34.32 9.48
CA MET A 316 23.24 33.24 10.26
C MET A 316 23.82 31.88 9.87
N PHE A 317 25.15 31.74 9.95
CA PHE A 317 25.90 30.55 9.50
C PHE A 317 25.52 29.24 10.21
N MET A 318 24.82 29.32 11.34
CA MET A 318 24.29 28.16 12.08
C MET A 318 22.91 27.70 11.56
N ASN A 319 22.38 28.35 10.53
CA ASN A 319 21.16 27.90 9.87
C ASN A 319 21.42 26.58 9.12
N TYR A 320 20.44 25.67 9.14
CA TYR A 320 20.57 24.39 8.44
C TYR A 320 20.72 24.55 6.91
N MET A 321 20.32 25.68 6.33
CA MET A 321 20.44 25.98 4.89
C MET A 321 21.76 26.69 4.51
N ASP A 322 22.73 26.77 5.41
CA ASP A 322 24.12 27.13 5.08
C ASP A 322 24.98 25.86 4.82
N TYR A 323 26.28 26.00 4.59
CA TYR A 323 27.23 24.91 4.30
C TYR A 323 28.19 24.55 5.43
N THR A 324 27.90 25.01 6.65
CA THR A 324 28.69 24.71 7.84
C THR A 324 28.66 23.21 8.22
N ASP A 325 29.60 22.83 9.09
CA ASP A 325 29.68 21.47 9.62
C ASP A 325 28.43 21.12 10.46
N ASP A 326 28.07 19.83 10.51
CA ASP A 326 26.82 19.38 11.15
C ASP A 326 26.68 19.81 12.62
N ASN A 327 27.80 19.92 13.34
CA ASN A 327 27.81 20.33 14.75
C ASN A 327 27.62 21.83 14.96
N CYS A 328 27.72 22.62 13.90
CA CYS A 328 27.62 24.08 13.92
C CYS A 328 26.29 24.61 13.37
N MET A 329 25.45 23.72 12.85
CA MET A 329 24.06 24.00 12.49
C MET A 329 23.10 23.68 13.65
N ASN A 330 22.12 24.55 13.90
CA ASN A 330 21.18 24.35 15.02
C ASN A 330 19.81 25.08 14.89
N VAL A 331 19.51 25.71 13.76
CA VAL A 331 18.30 26.53 13.63
C VAL A 331 17.73 26.57 12.24
N PHE A 332 16.40 26.47 12.17
CA PHE A 332 15.59 27.07 11.11
C PHE A 332 14.83 28.28 11.67
N THR A 333 14.42 29.19 10.79
CA THR A 333 13.67 30.41 11.17
C THR A 333 12.15 30.26 11.03
N ASN A 334 11.39 31.21 11.57
CA ASN A 334 9.94 31.27 11.45
C ASN A 334 9.52 31.50 10.00
N GLY A 335 10.22 32.35 9.26
CA GLY A 335 9.98 32.58 7.83
C GLY A 335 10.23 31.33 6.99
N GLN A 336 11.32 30.59 7.26
CA GLN A 336 11.58 29.32 6.60
C GLN A 336 10.48 28.28 6.94
N ARG A 337 9.99 28.22 8.19
CA ARG A 337 8.83 27.38 8.55
C ARG A 337 7.61 27.70 7.68
N LEU A 338 7.28 28.98 7.55
CA LEU A 338 6.10 29.39 6.80
C LEU A 338 6.19 29.01 5.32
N ARG A 339 7.37 29.19 4.69
CA ARG A 339 7.62 28.68 3.32
C ARG A 339 7.45 27.18 3.22
N GLY A 340 8.05 26.42 4.14
CA GLY A 340 7.99 24.96 4.11
C GLY A 340 6.60 24.38 4.34
N ARG A 341 5.76 25.05 5.13
CA ARG A 341 4.37 24.65 5.35
C ARG A 341 3.42 25.07 4.22
N ALA A 342 3.75 26.13 3.47
CA ALA A 342 2.92 26.64 2.39
C ALA A 342 2.60 25.57 1.35
N ILE A 343 3.59 24.76 0.96
CA ILE A 343 3.45 23.79 -0.15
C ILE A 343 2.47 22.63 0.14
N PHE A 344 2.07 22.44 1.39
CA PHE A 344 1.05 21.47 1.82
C PHE A 344 -0.36 22.07 1.85
N ALA A 345 -0.50 23.39 1.75
CA ALA A 345 -1.81 24.03 1.66
C ALA A 345 -2.51 23.66 0.34
N ALA A 346 -3.83 23.79 0.29
CA ALA A 346 -4.62 23.48 -0.90
C ALA A 346 -4.10 24.22 -2.14
N GLY A 347 -3.91 23.49 -3.25
CA GLY A 347 -3.33 24.01 -4.49
C GLY A 347 -1.80 24.04 -4.52
N GLY A 348 -1.14 23.78 -3.40
CA GLY A 348 0.32 23.63 -3.32
C GLY A 348 0.81 22.29 -3.91
N PRO A 349 2.09 22.19 -4.30
CA PRO A 349 2.62 21.01 -4.98
C PRO A 349 2.63 19.75 -4.10
N ARG A 350 2.57 19.89 -2.76
CA ARG A 350 2.51 18.77 -1.81
C ARG A 350 1.16 18.67 -1.10
N ALA A 351 0.11 19.33 -1.57
CA ALA A 351 -1.23 19.25 -0.96
C ALA A 351 -1.75 17.80 -0.88
N ALA A 352 -1.37 16.97 -1.86
CA ALA A 352 -1.73 15.56 -1.90
C ALA A 352 -1.20 14.77 -0.69
N PHE A 353 -0.10 15.18 -0.05
CA PHE A 353 0.38 14.52 1.17
C PHE A 353 -0.64 14.55 2.29
N LEU A 354 -1.45 15.61 2.41
CA LEU A 354 -2.46 15.66 3.46
C LEU A 354 -3.73 14.90 3.07
N ASN A 355 -4.04 14.86 1.77
CA ASN A 355 -5.27 14.28 1.24
C ASN A 355 -5.17 12.76 1.01
N ASN A 356 -4.01 12.29 0.52
CA ASN A 356 -3.78 10.91 0.11
C ASN A 356 -3.08 10.07 1.19
N TYR A 357 -2.65 10.67 2.29
CA TYR A 357 -1.95 9.97 3.36
C TYR A 357 -2.87 9.13 4.24
N PHE A 358 -4.02 9.67 4.66
CA PHE A 358 -4.96 9.01 5.57
C PHE A 358 -6.33 8.93 4.91
N MET A 359 -6.54 7.87 4.13
CA MET A 359 -7.68 7.77 3.21
C MET A 359 -8.32 6.39 3.25
N ILE A 360 -9.63 6.33 3.49
CA ILE A 360 -10.40 5.09 3.39
C ILE A 360 -10.42 4.66 1.92
N GLN A 361 -10.05 3.41 1.66
CA GLN A 361 -10.01 2.85 0.31
C GLN A 361 -11.41 2.38 -0.09
N GLN A 362 -11.85 2.79 -1.29
CA GLN A 362 -13.10 2.26 -1.85
C GLN A 362 -12.99 0.74 -2.06
N PRO A 363 -13.89 -0.06 -1.47
CA PRO A 363 -13.99 -1.47 -1.80
C PRO A 363 -14.33 -1.68 -3.28
N THR A 364 -13.76 -2.70 -3.92
CA THR A 364 -14.03 -3.04 -5.33
C THR A 364 -15.42 -3.63 -5.56
N SER A 365 -16.13 -3.99 -4.49
CA SER A 365 -17.48 -4.57 -4.53
C SER A 365 -18.29 -4.14 -3.31
N ASN A 366 -19.61 -4.23 -3.43
CA ASN A 366 -20.52 -3.95 -2.31
C ASN A 366 -20.26 -4.91 -1.15
N ILE A 367 -20.42 -4.40 0.08
CA ILE A 367 -20.23 -5.21 1.29
C ILE A 367 -21.48 -6.04 1.54
N ILE A 368 -21.34 -7.36 1.51
CA ILE A 368 -22.42 -8.32 1.77
C ILE A 368 -22.21 -8.95 3.15
N CYS A 369 -23.18 -8.80 4.05
CA CYS A 369 -23.16 -9.22 5.46
C CYS A 369 -22.07 -8.56 6.30
N THR A 370 -20.81 -8.84 5.99
CA THR A 370 -19.63 -8.38 6.71
C THR A 370 -18.54 -8.12 5.69
N GLY A 371 -17.87 -6.97 5.80
CA GLY A 371 -16.81 -6.58 4.87
C GLY A 371 -15.67 -5.89 5.60
N VAL A 372 -14.47 -6.09 5.07
CA VAL A 372 -13.29 -5.35 5.50
C VAL A 372 -13.15 -4.13 4.60
N VAL A 373 -13.03 -2.96 5.23
CA VAL A 373 -12.74 -1.70 4.56
C VAL A 373 -11.33 -1.29 4.97
N ASN A 374 -10.46 -1.10 3.98
CA ASN A 374 -9.07 -0.74 4.20
C ASN A 374 -8.90 0.77 4.32
N LEU A 375 -7.86 1.17 5.05
CA LEU A 375 -7.42 2.54 5.23
C LEU A 375 -5.97 2.61 4.74
N THR A 376 -5.68 3.54 3.85
CA THR A 376 -4.28 3.93 3.67
C THR A 376 -3.88 4.71 4.90
N ASN A 377 -2.91 4.18 5.65
CA ASN A 377 -2.38 4.80 6.85
C ASN A 377 -0.88 4.48 6.99
N PRO A 378 -0.03 5.15 6.18
CA PRO A 378 1.40 4.87 6.10
C PRO A 378 2.17 4.90 7.41
N ASN A 379 1.71 5.61 8.45
CA ASN A 379 2.36 5.63 9.76
C ASN A 379 1.58 4.89 10.87
N CYS A 380 0.57 4.09 10.51
CA CYS A 380 -0.19 3.25 11.44
C CYS A 380 -0.75 4.05 12.62
N LEU A 381 -1.19 5.29 12.35
CA LEU A 381 -1.86 6.11 13.35
C LEU A 381 -3.08 5.35 13.86
N ALA A 382 -3.35 5.34 15.16
CA ALA A 382 -4.52 4.66 15.71
C ALA A 382 -5.80 5.45 15.35
N PRO A 383 -6.65 4.96 14.44
CA PRO A 383 -7.83 5.68 14.00
C PRO A 383 -9.02 5.40 14.91
N THR A 384 -9.87 6.40 15.10
CA THR A 384 -11.24 6.21 15.58
C THR A 384 -12.16 6.04 14.38
N TRP A 385 -12.93 4.96 14.34
CA TRP A 385 -13.88 4.67 13.27
C TRP A 385 -15.32 4.95 13.74
N THR A 386 -16.12 5.56 12.87
CA THR A 386 -17.51 5.89 13.16
C THR A 386 -18.40 5.67 11.93
N ILE A 387 -19.59 5.09 12.16
CA ILE A 387 -20.67 5.09 11.17
C ILE A 387 -21.42 6.41 11.37
N VAL A 388 -21.24 7.35 10.44
CA VAL A 388 -21.87 8.67 10.50
C VAL A 388 -23.37 8.55 10.17
N ALA A 389 -23.70 7.69 9.21
CA ALA A 389 -25.07 7.39 8.82
C ALA A 389 -25.16 6.02 8.11
N GLY A 390 -26.36 5.45 8.06
CA GLY A 390 -26.68 4.25 7.28
C GLY A 390 -26.74 2.94 8.07
N PRO A 391 -27.19 1.85 7.44
CA PRO A 391 -27.58 0.61 8.12
C PRO A 391 -26.38 -0.36 8.30
N ALA A 392 -25.38 0.02 9.08
CA ALA A 392 -24.25 -0.86 9.43
C ALA A 392 -23.74 -0.63 10.85
N THR A 393 -22.99 -1.60 11.35
CA THR A 393 -22.30 -1.57 12.66
C THR A 393 -20.82 -1.92 12.48
N ILE A 394 -19.97 -1.49 13.41
CA ILE A 394 -18.53 -1.81 13.39
C ILE A 394 -18.31 -3.07 14.25
N ASN A 395 -17.74 -4.12 13.67
CA ASN A 395 -17.44 -5.37 14.34
C ASN A 395 -16.03 -5.40 14.94
N SER A 396 -15.04 -4.90 14.19
CA SER A 396 -13.65 -4.85 14.64
C SER A 396 -12.92 -3.66 14.05
N ILE A 397 -11.94 -3.15 14.79
CA ILE A 397 -11.13 -1.99 14.42
C ILE A 397 -9.66 -2.42 14.41
N GLY A 398 -8.98 -2.07 13.32
CA GLY A 398 -7.52 -2.07 13.23
C GLY A 398 -7.00 -0.70 12.84
N ASN A 399 -5.67 -0.56 12.83
CA ASN A 399 -5.03 0.70 12.46
C ASN A 399 -5.18 1.00 10.96
N ASN A 400 -5.25 -0.03 10.12
CA ASN A 400 -5.26 0.11 8.66
C ASN A 400 -6.53 -0.49 8.03
N GLN A 401 -7.48 -0.96 8.83
CA GLN A 401 -8.71 -1.55 8.34
C GLN A 401 -9.81 -1.50 9.41
N VAL A 402 -11.05 -1.59 8.98
CA VAL A 402 -12.23 -1.79 9.84
C VAL A 402 -13.10 -2.89 9.25
N THR A 403 -13.66 -3.74 10.12
CA THR A 403 -14.70 -4.68 9.71
C THR A 403 -16.05 -4.09 10.04
N ILE A 404 -16.90 -3.94 9.02
CA ILE A 404 -18.28 -3.48 9.20
C ILE A 404 -19.26 -4.61 8.90
N GLN A 405 -20.38 -4.64 9.62
CA GLN A 405 -21.49 -5.56 9.41
C GLN A 405 -22.74 -4.81 8.97
N ALA A 406 -23.33 -5.24 7.87
CA ALA A 406 -24.58 -4.69 7.34
C ALA A 406 -25.75 -5.07 8.26
N ALA A 407 -26.49 -4.07 8.73
CA ALA A 407 -27.73 -4.22 9.49
C ALA A 407 -28.99 -4.08 8.62
N GLY A 408 -28.82 -3.59 7.38
CA GLY A 408 -29.89 -3.33 6.41
C GLY A 408 -29.29 -2.97 5.05
N SER A 409 -30.08 -3.02 3.98
CA SER A 409 -29.59 -2.63 2.64
C SER A 409 -29.58 -1.11 2.51
N GLY A 410 -28.48 -0.53 2.04
CA GLY A 410 -28.42 0.90 1.77
C GLY A 410 -27.01 1.47 1.71
N THR A 411 -26.94 2.80 1.62
CA THR A 411 -25.66 3.53 1.67
C THR A 411 -25.28 3.82 3.12
N VAL A 412 -24.02 3.60 3.45
CA VAL A 412 -23.38 3.84 4.74
C VAL A 412 -22.31 4.91 4.56
N ILE A 413 -22.31 5.90 5.45
CA ILE A 413 -21.27 6.92 5.54
C ILE A 413 -20.29 6.48 6.64
N LEU A 414 -19.10 6.07 6.25
CA LEU A 414 -18.04 5.60 7.15
C LEU A 414 -16.98 6.69 7.29
N ARG A 415 -16.56 6.97 8.53
CA ARG A 415 -15.52 7.96 8.83
C ARG A 415 -14.42 7.37 9.70
N ALA A 416 -13.17 7.68 9.36
CA ALA A 416 -11.97 7.42 10.16
C ALA A 416 -11.31 8.74 10.56
N ILE A 417 -10.85 8.86 11.81
CA ILE A 417 -10.14 10.05 12.32
C ILE A 417 -8.90 9.63 13.10
N ALA A 418 -7.75 10.25 12.86
CA ALA A 418 -6.56 10.13 13.70
C ALA A 418 -5.84 11.48 13.81
N GLY A 419 -5.85 12.10 15.00
CA GLY A 419 -5.27 13.44 15.18
C GLY A 419 -5.93 14.48 14.25
N ASN A 420 -5.13 15.13 13.41
CA ASN A 420 -5.58 16.13 12.43
C ASN A 420 -6.07 15.53 11.09
N TYR A 421 -6.07 14.20 10.97
CA TYR A 421 -6.45 13.51 9.75
C TYR A 421 -7.87 12.95 9.87
N ALA A 422 -8.69 13.17 8.85
CA ALA A 422 -10.03 12.61 8.76
C ALA A 422 -10.31 12.17 7.31
N SER A 423 -10.94 11.01 7.17
CA SER A 423 -11.41 10.51 5.89
C SER A 423 -12.84 9.99 6.04
N GLU A 424 -13.68 10.30 5.06
CA GLU A 424 -15.07 9.89 5.02
C GLU A 424 -15.43 9.37 3.63
N ILE A 425 -16.24 8.32 3.57
CA ILE A 425 -16.60 7.66 2.33
C ILE A 425 -18.01 7.08 2.38
N ASN A 426 -18.66 7.04 1.22
CA ASN A 426 -19.94 6.37 1.03
C ASN A 426 -19.71 4.94 0.53
N LEU A 427 -20.29 3.98 1.23
CA LEU A 427 -20.24 2.55 0.93
C LEU A 427 -21.64 2.00 0.72
N ASN A 428 -21.81 1.03 -0.18
CA ASN A 428 -23.07 0.31 -0.30
C ASN A 428 -22.97 -1.02 0.45
N VAL A 429 -23.93 -1.26 1.35
CA VAL A 429 -24.01 -2.47 2.15
C VAL A 429 -25.31 -3.22 1.88
N THR A 430 -25.28 -4.54 2.02
CA THR A 430 -26.45 -5.40 1.90
C THR A 430 -26.35 -6.53 2.92
N PRO A 431 -27.30 -6.71 3.85
CA PRO A 431 -27.34 -7.91 4.68
C PRO A 431 -27.63 -9.12 3.80
N THR A 432 -27.20 -10.32 4.22
CA THR A 432 -27.79 -11.53 3.66
C THR A 432 -29.29 -11.50 3.91
N PRO A 433 -30.12 -12.00 2.98
CA PRO A 433 -31.51 -12.27 3.27
C PRO A 433 -31.60 -13.15 4.51
N ILE A 434 -32.33 -12.70 5.53
CA ILE A 434 -32.78 -13.57 6.60
C ILE A 434 -33.61 -14.65 5.91
N VAL A 435 -33.12 -15.89 5.89
CA VAL A 435 -33.91 -17.02 5.42
C VAL A 435 -34.94 -17.27 6.53
N ASN A 436 -36.15 -16.73 6.38
CA ASN A 436 -37.26 -17.12 7.25
C ASN A 436 -37.50 -18.62 7.02
N SER A 437 -37.10 -19.45 7.99
CA SER A 437 -37.39 -20.88 7.95
C SER A 437 -38.88 -21.09 8.19
N SER A 438 -39.66 -21.22 7.11
CA SER A 438 -41.01 -21.77 7.21
C SER A 438 -40.91 -23.29 7.42
N TYR A 439 -41.42 -23.79 8.54
CA TYR A 439 -41.51 -25.22 8.82
C TYR A 439 -42.61 -25.85 7.95
N VAL A 440 -42.33 -26.99 7.31
CA VAL A 440 -43.36 -27.84 6.71
C VAL A 440 -43.60 -29.00 7.68
N THR A 441 -44.84 -29.13 8.16
CA THR A 441 -45.25 -30.27 8.99
C THR A 441 -45.90 -31.29 8.07
N ILE A 442 -45.34 -32.50 7.97
CA ILE A 442 -45.94 -33.61 7.23
C ILE A 442 -46.67 -34.47 8.26
N ASN A 443 -48.00 -34.42 8.24
CA ASN A 443 -48.84 -35.34 9.01
C ASN A 443 -49.27 -36.47 8.05
N ASP A 444 -49.32 -37.70 8.55
CA ASP A 444 -49.67 -38.95 7.85
C ASP A 444 -48.58 -39.57 6.96
N ILE A 445 -47.53 -40.12 7.57
CA ILE A 445 -46.71 -41.17 6.94
C ILE A 445 -46.96 -42.48 7.69
N ASP A 446 -48.08 -43.13 7.38
CA ASP A 446 -48.38 -44.49 7.86
C ASP A 446 -47.90 -45.52 6.81
N ALA A 447 -46.58 -45.64 6.63
CA ALA A 447 -45.97 -46.79 5.96
C ALA A 447 -44.47 -46.87 6.22
N CYS A 448 -44.00 -48.06 6.61
CA CYS A 448 -42.59 -48.38 6.67
C CYS A 448 -42.02 -48.54 5.25
N GLU A 449 -40.80 -48.05 5.02
CA GLU A 449 -39.99 -48.19 3.78
C GLU A 449 -40.29 -47.27 2.58
N HIS A 450 -40.85 -46.07 2.80
CA HIS A 450 -40.92 -45.04 1.76
C HIS A 450 -39.83 -43.97 1.90
N TRP A 451 -39.30 -43.52 0.77
CA TRP A 451 -38.44 -42.33 0.68
C TRP A 451 -39.10 -41.31 -0.24
N MET A 452 -39.20 -40.07 0.23
CA MET A 452 -39.82 -38.98 -0.50
C MET A 452 -38.75 -38.11 -1.15
N VAL A 453 -38.98 -37.72 -2.41
CA VAL A 453 -38.17 -36.70 -3.09
C VAL A 453 -39.03 -35.47 -3.31
N LEU A 454 -38.67 -34.36 -2.64
CA LEU A 454 -39.29 -33.06 -2.88
C LEU A 454 -38.56 -32.36 -4.03
N ARG A 455 -39.28 -32.03 -5.12
CA ARG A 455 -38.72 -31.22 -6.22
C ARG A 455 -39.43 -29.87 -6.29
N ALA A 456 -38.65 -28.81 -6.19
CA ALA A 456 -39.06 -27.45 -6.51
C ALA A 456 -38.84 -27.17 -8.00
N VAL A 457 -39.87 -26.70 -8.71
CA VAL A 457 -39.72 -26.19 -10.08
C VAL A 457 -39.77 -24.66 -10.01
N VAL A 458 -38.71 -24.02 -10.48
CA VAL A 458 -38.69 -22.55 -10.67
C VAL A 458 -39.23 -22.29 -12.07
N ASP A 459 -40.35 -21.59 -12.17
CA ASP A 459 -40.86 -21.10 -13.44
C ASP A 459 -39.98 -19.92 -13.90
N PRO A 460 -39.28 -20.02 -15.05
CA PRO A 460 -38.40 -18.95 -15.51
C PRO A 460 -39.14 -17.66 -15.90
N ALA A 461 -40.47 -17.66 -16.00
CA ALA A 461 -41.25 -16.48 -16.36
C ALA A 461 -41.76 -15.65 -15.17
N SER A 462 -41.67 -16.13 -13.92
CA SER A 462 -42.15 -15.40 -12.73
C SER A 462 -41.01 -14.94 -11.82
N ASN A 463 -40.89 -13.63 -11.60
CA ASN A 463 -39.93 -13.02 -10.66
C ASN A 463 -40.23 -13.29 -9.17
N ASN A 464 -41.27 -14.07 -8.86
CA ASN A 464 -41.56 -14.56 -7.52
C ASN A 464 -41.17 -16.04 -7.49
N GLY A 465 -40.39 -16.45 -6.47
CA GLY A 465 -39.78 -17.77 -6.35
C GLY A 465 -40.73 -18.96 -6.48
N VAL A 466 -40.12 -20.16 -6.41
CA VAL A 466 -40.72 -21.51 -6.52
C VAL A 466 -42.24 -21.52 -6.35
N THR A 467 -42.98 -21.70 -7.45
CA THR A 467 -44.45 -21.67 -7.46
C THR A 467 -45.09 -23.05 -7.32
N ARG A 468 -44.33 -24.16 -7.37
CA ARG A 468 -44.87 -25.52 -7.21
C ARG A 468 -43.86 -26.51 -6.66
N TYR A 469 -44.33 -27.37 -5.75
CA TYR A 469 -43.61 -28.54 -5.28
C TYR A 469 -44.27 -29.81 -5.83
N TYR A 470 -43.46 -30.76 -6.26
CA TYR A 470 -43.88 -32.11 -6.59
C TYR A 470 -43.24 -33.08 -5.60
N TRP A 471 -44.02 -34.04 -5.11
CA TRP A 471 -43.48 -35.22 -4.46
C TRP A 471 -43.75 -36.45 -5.32
N THR A 472 -42.79 -37.35 -5.34
CA THR A 472 -42.93 -38.69 -5.89
C THR A 472 -42.59 -39.67 -4.78
N GLU A 473 -43.53 -40.54 -4.44
CA GLU A 473 -43.29 -41.70 -3.61
C GLU A 473 -42.74 -42.82 -4.51
N ASN A 474 -41.58 -43.39 -4.17
CA ASN A 474 -41.04 -44.54 -4.87
C ASN A 474 -41.25 -45.79 -4.01
N ASP A 475 -42.25 -46.59 -4.38
CA ASP A 475 -42.43 -47.94 -3.88
C ASP A 475 -41.35 -48.87 -4.50
N PRO A 476 -40.62 -49.68 -3.69
CA PRO A 476 -39.65 -50.65 -4.18
C PRO A 476 -40.22 -51.69 -5.18
N THR A 477 -41.54 -51.84 -5.29
CA THR A 477 -42.19 -52.83 -6.15
C THR A 477 -42.38 -52.39 -7.62
N GLY A 478 -41.94 -51.18 -8.00
CA GLY A 478 -41.76 -50.81 -9.40
C GLY A 478 -43.01 -50.30 -10.12
N THR A 479 -44.05 -49.87 -9.40
CA THR A 479 -45.13 -49.06 -9.98
C THR A 479 -45.06 -47.63 -9.43
N SER A 480 -44.68 -46.68 -10.28
CA SER A 480 -44.82 -45.26 -9.94
C SER A 480 -46.31 -44.90 -10.04
N GLN A 481 -47.01 -44.86 -8.90
CA GLN A 481 -48.29 -44.18 -8.88
C GLN A 481 -48.04 -42.68 -8.85
N SER A 482 -48.45 -41.95 -9.89
CA SER A 482 -48.67 -40.51 -9.74
C SER A 482 -49.90 -40.35 -8.86
N ILE A 483 -49.70 -40.03 -7.59
CA ILE A 483 -50.80 -39.60 -6.73
C ILE A 483 -51.27 -38.27 -7.30
N GLY A 484 -52.53 -38.24 -7.74
CA GLY A 484 -53.09 -37.18 -8.57
C GLY A 484 -53.08 -35.79 -7.95
N GLU A 485 -53.31 -34.80 -8.81
CA GLU A 485 -53.65 -33.43 -8.43
C GLU A 485 -54.81 -33.44 -7.44
N GLY A 486 -54.54 -33.26 -6.15
CA GLY A 486 -55.60 -33.49 -5.17
C GLY A 486 -55.37 -33.13 -3.72
N LEU A 487 -54.30 -32.41 -3.35
CA LEU A 487 -54.24 -31.71 -2.05
C LEU A 487 -53.47 -30.41 -2.23
N THR A 488 -54.21 -29.33 -2.48
CA THR A 488 -53.67 -27.98 -2.47
C THR A 488 -53.49 -27.55 -1.01
N TYR A 489 -52.31 -27.75 -0.45
CA TYR A 489 -51.87 -26.96 0.69
C TYR A 489 -50.98 -25.83 0.15
N LEU A 490 -51.55 -24.63 0.09
CA LEU A 490 -50.81 -23.38 -0.12
C LEU A 490 -49.96 -23.15 1.13
N ALA A 491 -48.71 -23.60 1.11
CA ALA A 491 -47.68 -22.99 1.92
C ALA A 491 -46.93 -22.03 1.00
N ASP A 492 -47.12 -20.72 1.22
CA ASP A 492 -46.31 -19.69 0.59
C ASP A 492 -44.88 -19.80 1.13
N ILE A 493 -44.07 -20.66 0.51
CA ILE A 493 -42.63 -20.71 0.78
C ILE A 493 -41.99 -19.65 -0.10
N TYR A 494 -41.70 -18.49 0.47
CA TYR A 494 -40.94 -17.46 -0.21
C TYR A 494 -39.46 -17.85 -0.26
N VAL A 495 -39.04 -18.44 -1.38
CA VAL A 495 -37.61 -18.60 -1.72
C VAL A 495 -37.19 -17.36 -2.51
N PRO A 496 -36.30 -16.49 -1.98
CA PRO A 496 -35.89 -15.31 -2.73
C PRO A 496 -35.17 -15.73 -4.03
N PRO A 497 -35.31 -14.93 -5.10
CA PRO A 497 -34.68 -15.23 -6.39
C PRO A 497 -33.16 -15.05 -6.27
N LEU A 498 -32.44 -16.14 -6.05
CA LEU A 498 -31.02 -16.21 -6.36
C LEU A 498 -30.89 -16.91 -7.71
N VAL A 499 -30.43 -16.15 -8.69
CA VAL A 499 -30.22 -16.63 -10.06
C VAL A 499 -29.24 -17.81 -10.05
N GLY A 500 -29.70 -18.98 -10.52
CA GLY A 500 -28.80 -20.00 -11.08
C GLY A 500 -28.49 -21.25 -10.26
N ILE A 501 -29.11 -21.49 -9.09
CA ILE A 501 -28.86 -22.74 -8.32
C ILE A 501 -30.15 -23.50 -8.07
N THR A 502 -30.30 -24.67 -8.70
CA THR A 502 -31.30 -25.68 -8.30
C THR A 502 -30.76 -26.40 -7.06
N ARG A 503 -31.47 -26.34 -5.93
CA ARG A 503 -31.16 -27.18 -4.76
C ARG A 503 -32.05 -28.43 -4.77
N ILE A 504 -31.44 -29.58 -4.49
CA ILE A 504 -32.13 -30.83 -4.16
C ILE A 504 -31.90 -31.06 -2.67
N VAL A 505 -32.98 -31.12 -1.89
CA VAL A 505 -32.91 -31.48 -0.47
C VAL A 505 -33.22 -32.98 -0.38
N TYR A 506 -32.29 -33.76 0.19
CA TYR A 506 -32.52 -35.17 0.50
C TYR A 506 -32.80 -35.30 2.00
N ALA A 507 -33.92 -35.93 2.35
CA ALA A 507 -34.19 -36.39 3.71
C ALA A 507 -34.11 -37.91 3.73
N PHE A 508 -33.33 -38.47 4.66
CA PHE A 508 -33.25 -39.92 4.88
C PHE A 508 -33.75 -40.23 6.28
N GLY A 509 -34.82 -41.03 6.39
CA GLY A 509 -35.20 -41.69 7.62
C GLY A 509 -34.76 -43.16 7.57
N ARG A 510 -34.18 -43.67 8.67
CA ARG A 510 -34.05 -45.12 8.90
C ARG A 510 -34.64 -45.44 10.27
N ASN A 511 -35.71 -46.24 10.23
CA ASN A 511 -36.42 -47.09 11.21
C ASN A 511 -36.27 -46.69 12.71
N ASP A 512 -37.33 -46.50 13.49
CA ASP A 512 -38.36 -47.48 13.88
C ASP A 512 -39.63 -46.74 14.36
N CYS A 513 -40.76 -47.47 14.42
CA CYS A 513 -42.12 -46.97 14.57
C CYS A 513 -42.32 -45.87 15.66
N SER A 514 -42.75 -44.68 15.21
CA SER A 514 -43.35 -43.52 15.94
C SER A 514 -42.51 -42.81 17.02
N PRO A 515 -42.71 -41.49 17.28
CA PRO A 515 -43.73 -40.55 16.77
C PRO A 515 -43.09 -39.49 15.79
N PRO A 516 -43.75 -38.39 15.38
CA PRO A 516 -43.38 -37.63 14.18
C PRO A 516 -41.96 -37.07 14.23
N ILE A 517 -41.26 -37.13 13.10
CA ILE A 517 -39.95 -36.51 12.94
C ILE A 517 -40.14 -35.00 12.94
N LEU A 518 -39.84 -34.34 14.06
CA LEU A 518 -39.51 -32.92 14.05
C LEU A 518 -38.18 -32.78 13.30
N LEU A 519 -38.21 -32.16 12.12
CA LEU A 519 -37.01 -31.63 11.48
C LEU A 519 -36.48 -30.49 12.37
N GLY A 520 -35.75 -30.85 13.42
CA GLY A 520 -35.13 -29.90 14.32
C GLY A 520 -34.19 -28.98 13.56
N SER A 521 -34.20 -27.70 13.92
CA SER A 521 -33.27 -26.69 13.44
C SER A 521 -31.83 -27.11 13.73
N LYS A 522 -31.16 -27.72 12.74
CA LYS A 522 -29.70 -27.73 12.69
C LYS A 522 -29.28 -26.86 11.53
N GLU A 523 -28.81 -25.66 11.87
CA GLU A 523 -27.90 -24.91 11.01
C GLU A 523 -26.72 -25.82 10.68
N TYR A 524 -26.41 -25.98 9.40
CA TYR A 524 -25.17 -26.63 8.98
C TYR A 524 -24.15 -25.51 8.73
N GLU A 525 -23.22 -25.33 9.67
CA GLU A 525 -22.06 -24.47 9.52
C GLU A 525 -20.97 -25.21 8.71
N TYR A 526 -20.36 -24.56 7.73
CA TYR A 526 -19.28 -25.14 6.92
C TYR A 526 -17.92 -24.80 7.54
N ARG A 527 -17.08 -25.80 7.88
CA ARG A 527 -15.68 -25.60 8.31
C ARG A 527 -14.72 -26.54 7.58
N ASP A 528 -13.54 -26.01 7.24
CA ASP A 528 -12.42 -26.73 6.64
C ASP A 528 -11.80 -27.73 7.63
N TRP A 529 -11.50 -28.96 7.16
CA TRP A 529 -10.86 -30.00 7.96
C TRP A 529 -9.43 -30.29 7.51
N ASP A 530 -8.50 -29.39 7.80
CA ASP A 530 -7.08 -29.78 7.83
C ASP A 530 -6.34 -29.44 9.14
N THR A 531 -6.98 -28.83 10.15
CA THR A 531 -6.42 -28.84 11.52
C THR A 531 -7.51 -28.81 12.60
N CYS A 532 -7.84 -29.96 13.18
CA CYS A 532 -8.58 -30.03 14.44
C CYS A 532 -7.97 -31.09 15.35
N THR A 533 -7.01 -30.66 16.18
CA THR A 533 -6.61 -31.38 17.39
C THR A 533 -7.25 -30.71 18.61
N SER A 534 -8.16 -31.44 19.25
CA SER A 534 -8.86 -31.20 20.54
C SER A 534 -10.01 -30.17 20.62
N PRO A 535 -11.11 -30.49 21.36
CA PRO A 535 -12.30 -29.63 21.51
C PRO A 535 -12.32 -28.81 22.82
N PRO A 536 -12.98 -27.63 22.88
CA PRO A 536 -13.55 -27.12 24.12
C PRO A 536 -15.00 -27.59 24.29
N PRO A 537 -15.49 -27.63 25.55
CA PRO A 537 -16.69 -28.36 25.91
C PRO A 537 -17.91 -27.51 25.56
N TYR A 538 -18.85 -28.05 24.78
CA TYR A 538 -20.31 -28.05 25.00
C TYR A 538 -21.00 -28.60 23.73
N GLY A 539 -21.41 -29.88 23.78
CA GLY A 539 -22.65 -30.38 23.18
C GLY A 539 -22.76 -30.63 21.65
N CYS A 540 -22.49 -31.88 21.24
CA CYS A 540 -23.19 -32.70 20.21
C CYS A 540 -23.53 -32.12 18.81
N GLY A 541 -22.71 -32.46 17.80
CA GLY A 541 -23.09 -32.47 16.38
C GLY A 541 -22.29 -33.51 15.57
N ALA A 542 -22.96 -34.29 14.71
CA ALA A 542 -22.35 -35.28 13.82
C ALA A 542 -21.75 -34.61 12.57
N PHE A 543 -20.58 -35.06 12.10
CA PHE A 543 -19.79 -34.44 11.02
C PHE A 543 -19.91 -35.21 9.70
N VAL A 544 -19.98 -34.50 8.57
CA VAL A 544 -19.83 -35.07 7.21
C VAL A 544 -18.94 -34.15 6.37
N CYS A 545 -17.86 -34.68 5.81
CA CYS A 545 -16.88 -33.96 4.96
C CYS A 545 -17.20 -34.13 3.47
N LEU A 546 -16.96 -33.11 2.65
CA LEU A 546 -17.10 -33.16 1.18
C LEU A 546 -15.88 -32.52 0.50
N THR A 547 -15.17 -33.27 -0.34
CA THR A 547 -14.01 -32.82 -1.12
C THR A 547 -14.39 -32.49 -2.57
N SER A 548 -13.80 -31.44 -3.15
CA SER A 548 -13.90 -31.14 -4.59
C SER A 548 -12.53 -31.22 -5.30
N PHE A 549 -12.28 -32.28 -6.06
CA PHE A 549 -11.35 -32.36 -7.20
C PHE A 549 -11.68 -33.64 -8.02
N PRO A 550 -11.38 -33.77 -9.33
CA PRO A 550 -10.14 -33.29 -9.97
C PRO A 550 -10.22 -32.75 -11.42
N ASN A 551 -9.25 -31.89 -11.75
CA ASN A 551 -8.76 -31.55 -13.10
C ASN A 551 -8.14 -32.82 -13.76
N PRO A 552 -8.42 -33.17 -15.03
CA PRO A 552 -7.74 -34.29 -15.69
C PRO A 552 -6.35 -33.86 -16.19
N THR A 553 -5.28 -34.46 -15.67
CA THR A 553 -3.90 -34.39 -16.21
C THR A 553 -3.73 -35.18 -17.53
N SER A 554 -4.83 -35.47 -18.23
CA SER A 554 -4.93 -36.35 -19.39
C SER A 554 -5.73 -35.65 -20.49
N ASN A 555 -5.24 -35.70 -21.73
CA ASN A 555 -5.89 -35.11 -22.92
C ASN A 555 -7.25 -35.75 -23.25
N GLU A 556 -7.59 -36.86 -22.60
CA GLU A 556 -8.86 -37.58 -22.74
C GLU A 556 -9.48 -37.87 -21.35
N LEU A 557 -10.81 -37.74 -21.26
CA LEU A 557 -11.63 -38.23 -20.15
C LEU A 557 -12.33 -39.52 -20.59
N THR A 558 -12.04 -40.64 -19.92
CA THR A 558 -12.63 -41.94 -20.25
C THR A 558 -13.74 -42.30 -19.28
N ILE A 559 -14.91 -42.65 -19.80
CA ILE A 559 -16.05 -43.21 -19.05
C ILE A 559 -16.17 -44.69 -19.43
N SER A 560 -15.91 -45.60 -18.49
CA SER A 560 -15.96 -47.05 -18.75
C SER A 560 -17.30 -47.67 -18.32
N PHE A 561 -17.85 -48.52 -19.20
CA PHE A 561 -19.13 -49.20 -19.00
C PHE A 561 -19.00 -50.73 -18.83
N LYS A 562 -17.79 -51.27 -18.54
CA LYS A 562 -17.55 -52.73 -18.43
C LYS A 562 -17.80 -53.32 -17.03
N GLY A 563 -18.56 -54.41 -16.96
CA GLY A 563 -18.92 -55.12 -15.72
C GLY A 563 -18.11 -56.38 -15.42
N ASN A 564 -17.42 -56.40 -14.26
CA ASN A 564 -17.23 -57.50 -13.29
C ASN A 564 -15.96 -57.32 -12.45
N GLY A 565 -16.02 -57.76 -11.19
CA GLY A 565 -14.84 -58.12 -10.38
C GLY A 565 -14.10 -57.00 -9.67
N GLU A 566 -13.59 -57.34 -8.49
CA GLU A 566 -13.01 -56.52 -7.41
C GLU A 566 -11.73 -55.73 -7.74
N ASN A 567 -11.50 -54.69 -6.91
CA ASN A 567 -10.23 -54.04 -6.54
C ASN A 567 -9.30 -53.51 -7.64
N ILE A 568 -9.38 -52.19 -7.93
CA ILE A 568 -8.22 -51.38 -8.34
C ILE A 568 -8.27 -50.02 -7.62
N LYS A 569 -7.19 -49.70 -6.90
CA LYS A 569 -6.92 -48.43 -6.23
C LYS A 569 -6.70 -47.30 -7.25
N GLU A 570 -7.18 -46.11 -6.93
CA GLU A 570 -6.77 -44.83 -7.52
C GLU A 570 -6.59 -44.77 -9.05
N ASN A 571 -7.69 -44.62 -9.78
CA ASN A 571 -7.81 -43.57 -10.81
C ASN A 571 -9.25 -43.49 -11.37
N LYS A 572 -9.89 -42.33 -11.15
CA LYS A 572 -11.02 -41.66 -11.82
C LYS A 572 -12.01 -42.44 -12.73
N THR A 573 -12.49 -43.63 -12.37
CA THR A 573 -13.58 -44.30 -13.12
C THR A 573 -14.70 -44.76 -12.18
N LYS A 574 -15.96 -44.40 -12.47
CA LYS A 574 -17.15 -44.89 -11.73
C LYS A 574 -17.87 -45.90 -12.62
N LYS A 575 -18.02 -47.16 -12.16
CA LYS A 575 -18.72 -48.22 -12.91
C LYS A 575 -20.24 -48.07 -12.73
N ILE A 576 -21.00 -48.14 -13.83
CA ILE A 576 -22.46 -48.35 -13.79
C ILE A 576 -22.69 -49.85 -14.01
N LYS A 577 -23.38 -50.52 -13.09
CA LYS A 577 -23.73 -51.94 -13.25
C LYS A 577 -25.09 -52.01 -13.96
N GLN A 578 -25.11 -52.54 -15.19
CA GLN A 578 -26.22 -53.28 -15.86
C GLN A 578 -26.32 -52.92 -17.35
N THR A 579 -26.74 -53.91 -18.17
CA THR A 579 -26.92 -53.83 -19.63
C THR A 579 -27.98 -52.80 -20.06
N GLY A 580 -27.64 -51.88 -20.99
CA GLY A 580 -28.52 -50.85 -21.56
C GLY A 580 -27.79 -49.72 -22.33
N THR A 581 -28.53 -48.81 -22.98
CA THR A 581 -27.93 -47.69 -23.72
C THR A 581 -27.68 -46.49 -22.81
N ALA A 582 -26.44 -46.01 -22.74
CA ALA A 582 -26.07 -44.78 -22.01
C ALA A 582 -26.07 -43.56 -22.95
N GLN A 583 -26.82 -42.53 -22.58
CA GLN A 583 -26.72 -41.21 -23.22
C GLN A 583 -25.86 -40.29 -22.36
N VAL A 584 -24.88 -39.65 -22.99
CA VAL A 584 -23.98 -38.71 -22.34
C VAL A 584 -24.17 -37.35 -22.97
N ARG A 585 -24.49 -36.35 -22.15
CA ARG A 585 -24.62 -34.95 -22.58
C ARG A 585 -23.62 -34.11 -21.81
N ILE A 586 -22.96 -33.20 -22.52
CA ILE A 586 -22.03 -32.24 -21.92
C ILE A 586 -22.60 -30.86 -22.19
N PHE A 587 -22.88 -30.11 -21.13
CA PHE A 587 -23.27 -28.72 -21.23
C PHE A 587 -22.06 -27.81 -21.13
N ASP A 588 -21.83 -26.98 -22.14
CA ASP A 588 -20.87 -25.88 -22.08
C ASP A 588 -21.54 -24.68 -21.41
N GLU A 589 -21.06 -24.28 -20.24
CA GLU A 589 -21.66 -23.17 -19.49
C GLU A 589 -21.43 -21.81 -20.17
N ASN A 590 -20.35 -21.67 -20.95
CA ASN A 590 -20.00 -20.44 -21.62
C ASN A 590 -20.78 -20.27 -22.93
N GLN A 591 -20.94 -21.35 -23.71
CA GLN A 591 -21.69 -21.32 -24.97
C GLN A 591 -23.19 -21.63 -24.82
N LYS A 592 -23.63 -22.06 -23.62
CA LYS A 592 -25.01 -22.44 -23.31
C LYS A 592 -25.57 -23.52 -24.25
N SER A 593 -24.72 -24.45 -24.69
CA SER A 593 -25.06 -25.48 -25.67
C SER A 593 -24.79 -26.89 -25.13
N TRP A 594 -25.51 -27.88 -25.67
CA TRP A 594 -25.35 -29.29 -25.31
C TRP A 594 -24.65 -30.07 -26.41
N ILE A 595 -23.59 -30.79 -26.05
CA ILE A 595 -22.94 -31.78 -26.91
C ILE A 595 -23.46 -33.15 -26.48
N SER A 596 -24.10 -33.87 -27.41
CA SER A 596 -24.65 -35.20 -27.14
C SER A 596 -23.75 -36.28 -27.75
N LEU A 597 -23.35 -37.25 -26.93
CA LEU A 597 -22.58 -38.41 -27.31
C LEU A 597 -23.36 -39.68 -26.92
N SER A 598 -23.30 -40.69 -27.77
CA SER A 598 -23.94 -41.99 -27.54
C SER A 598 -22.89 -43.09 -27.51
N ALA A 599 -22.91 -43.91 -26.46
CA ALA A 599 -22.03 -45.08 -26.33
C ALA A 599 -22.85 -46.38 -26.34
N LYS A 600 -22.29 -47.43 -26.95
CA LYS A 600 -22.86 -48.79 -26.90
C LYS A 600 -22.38 -49.53 -25.65
N ASP A 601 -23.15 -50.52 -25.21
CA ASP A 601 -22.81 -51.38 -24.07
C ASP A 601 -21.39 -51.98 -24.20
N ASN A 602 -20.65 -52.01 -23.08
CA ASN A 602 -19.28 -52.55 -22.95
C ASN A 602 -18.15 -51.84 -23.74
N GLU A 603 -18.38 -50.65 -24.29
CA GLU A 603 -17.33 -49.80 -24.87
C GLU A 603 -17.03 -48.60 -23.95
N ASP A 604 -15.76 -48.24 -23.81
CA ASP A 604 -15.39 -47.03 -23.05
C ASP A 604 -15.67 -45.80 -23.91
N LEU A 605 -16.42 -44.83 -23.38
CA LEU A 605 -16.60 -43.54 -24.04
C LEU A 605 -15.42 -42.63 -23.68
N LYS A 606 -14.63 -42.28 -24.70
CA LYS A 606 -13.55 -41.31 -24.58
C LYS A 606 -14.02 -39.94 -25.04
N ILE A 607 -13.86 -38.95 -24.16
CA ILE A 607 -14.13 -37.54 -24.46
C ILE A 607 -12.77 -36.85 -24.62
N PRO A 608 -12.40 -36.37 -25.82
CA PRO A 608 -11.15 -35.66 -26.04
C PRO A 608 -11.24 -34.26 -25.42
N VAL A 609 -10.81 -34.13 -24.17
CA VAL A 609 -10.87 -32.89 -23.38
C VAL A 609 -10.00 -31.80 -24.01
N SER A 610 -8.93 -32.17 -24.70
CA SER A 610 -8.04 -31.22 -25.42
C SER A 610 -8.69 -30.49 -26.59
N GLN A 611 -9.84 -30.95 -27.08
CA GLN A 611 -10.58 -30.31 -28.18
C GLN A 611 -11.71 -29.40 -27.67
N LEU A 612 -11.98 -29.40 -26.36
CA LEU A 612 -12.98 -28.52 -25.75
C LEU A 612 -12.31 -27.20 -25.34
N PRO A 613 -12.96 -26.04 -25.58
CA PRO A 613 -12.49 -24.76 -25.09
C PRO A 613 -12.29 -24.74 -23.56
N LYS A 614 -11.46 -23.82 -23.07
CA LYS A 614 -11.32 -23.56 -21.63
C LYS A 614 -12.65 -23.04 -21.08
N GLY A 615 -13.15 -23.65 -20.01
CA GLY A 615 -14.47 -23.33 -19.46
C GLY A 615 -15.00 -24.32 -18.44
N THR A 616 -16.16 -23.99 -17.87
CA THR A 616 -16.91 -24.91 -16.99
C THR A 616 -17.88 -25.74 -17.83
N TYR A 617 -17.85 -27.05 -17.61
CA TYR A 617 -18.72 -28.02 -18.27
C TYR A 617 -19.49 -28.83 -17.24
N TYR A 618 -20.72 -29.22 -17.58
CA TYR A 618 -21.52 -30.15 -16.78
C TYR A 618 -21.77 -31.41 -17.57
N LEU A 619 -21.21 -32.51 -17.08
CA LEU A 619 -21.43 -33.85 -17.62
C LEU A 619 -22.72 -34.40 -17.02
N ASP A 620 -23.64 -34.84 -17.87
CA ASP A 620 -24.87 -35.53 -17.51
C ASP A 620 -24.91 -36.90 -18.21
N VAL A 621 -24.93 -37.98 -17.43
CA VAL A 621 -24.98 -39.35 -17.95
C VAL A 621 -26.30 -39.97 -17.50
N SER A 622 -27.13 -40.33 -18.48
CA SER A 622 -28.41 -40.98 -18.26
C SER A 622 -28.40 -42.38 -18.86
N HIS A 623 -28.66 -43.39 -18.04
CA HIS A 623 -28.78 -44.78 -18.50
C HIS A 623 -30.25 -45.17 -18.69
N SER A 624 -30.53 -46.02 -19.68
CA SER A 624 -31.90 -46.45 -20.02
C SER A 624 -32.65 -47.18 -18.89
N LYS A 625 -31.95 -47.60 -17.83
CA LYS A 625 -32.52 -48.24 -16.63
C LYS A 625 -32.67 -47.31 -15.41
N GLY A 626 -32.50 -46.00 -15.59
CA GLY A 626 -32.82 -45.00 -14.56
C GLY A 626 -31.64 -44.46 -13.76
N ASP A 627 -30.42 -44.99 -13.93
CA ASP A 627 -29.23 -44.41 -13.31
C ASP A 627 -28.89 -43.07 -13.94
N HIS A 628 -28.65 -42.07 -13.10
CA HIS A 628 -28.34 -40.70 -13.52
C HIS A 628 -27.15 -40.14 -12.75
N PHE A 629 -26.15 -39.61 -13.47
CA PHE A 629 -24.94 -39.07 -12.88
C PHE A 629 -24.62 -37.70 -13.44
N ARG A 630 -24.40 -36.72 -12.55
CA ARG A 630 -23.95 -35.38 -12.92
C ARG A 630 -22.64 -35.01 -12.25
N LYS A 631 -21.74 -34.39 -13.01
CA LYS A 631 -20.47 -33.89 -12.51
C LYS A 631 -20.07 -32.60 -13.21
N ARG A 632 -19.66 -31.60 -12.43
CA ARG A 632 -18.99 -30.41 -12.94
C ARG A 632 -17.54 -30.74 -13.29
N ILE A 633 -17.10 -30.29 -14.45
CA ILE A 633 -15.75 -30.42 -14.98
C ILE A 633 -15.26 -29.00 -15.30
N LEU A 634 -14.06 -28.66 -14.87
CA LEU A 634 -13.40 -27.42 -15.26
C LEU A 634 -12.26 -27.79 -16.22
N ILE A 635 -12.20 -27.12 -17.37
CA ILE A 635 -11.12 -27.23 -18.36
C ILE A 635 -10.39 -25.88 -18.32
N GLU A 636 -9.13 -25.90 -17.86
CA GLU A 636 -8.34 -24.68 -17.58
C GLU A 636 -7.45 -24.20 -18.71
#